data_AF-A0A2P5EDQ9-F1
#
_entry.id   AF-A0A2P5EDQ9-F1
#
_cell.length_a   1.000
_cell.length_b   1.000
_cell.length_c   1.000
_cell.angle_alpha   90.00
_cell.angle_beta   90.00
_cell.angle_gamma   90.00
#
_symmetry.space_group_name_H-M   'P 1'
#
loop_
_entity.id
_entity.type
_entity.pdbx_description
1 polymer ?
#
loop_
_entity_poly.entity_id
_entity_poly.type
_entity_poly.pdbx_seq_one_letter_code
_entity_poly.pdbx_strand_id
1 'polypeptide(L)'
;MAKALLLMVLCLLPALATASHPVKDPLKVKVPSAGYGKPSGADVRMECRERKTIDLVYSKEASTNSSGTYKILISEDHVDEV
;
A
#
# COMPACT_ATOMS: atom_id res chain seq x y z
N MET A 1 3.74 42.64 7.75
CA MET A 1 4.70 41.55 8.05
C MET A 1 4.03 40.36 8.73
N ALA A 2 3.40 40.51 9.91
CA ALA A 2 2.81 39.39 10.66
C ALA A 2 1.68 38.62 9.91
N LYS A 3 0.81 39.33 9.17
CA LYS A 3 -0.27 38.69 8.37
C LYS A 3 0.23 37.80 7.24
N ALA A 4 1.35 38.17 6.59
CA ALA A 4 1.94 37.36 5.53
C ALA A 4 2.61 36.10 6.09
N LEU A 5 3.26 36.21 7.26
CA LEU A 5 3.81 35.07 7.99
C LEU A 5 2.72 34.11 8.44
N LEU A 6 1.58 34.63 8.93
CA LEU A 6 0.44 33.80 9.33
C LEU A 6 -0.13 32.99 8.16
N LEU A 7 -0.26 33.62 6.98
CA LEU A 7 -0.74 32.96 5.76
C LEU A 7 0.25 31.89 5.26
N MET A 8 1.55 32.14 5.35
CA MET A 8 2.58 31.14 5.02
C MET A 8 2.52 29.93 5.95
N VAL A 9 2.38 30.16 7.25
CA VAL A 9 2.26 29.08 8.25
C VAL A 9 0.99 28.24 8.00
N LEU A 10 -0.15 28.89 7.74
CA LEU A 10 -1.41 28.19 7.46
C LEU A 10 -1.36 27.32 6.20
N CYS A 11 -0.58 27.72 5.20
CA CYS A 11 -0.46 27.01 3.93
C CYS A 11 0.58 25.89 3.97
N LEU A 12 1.67 26.07 4.72
CA LEU A 12 2.79 25.12 4.76
C LEU A 12 2.58 23.98 5.78
N LEU A 13 1.90 24.25 6.91
CA LEU A 13 1.66 23.23 7.95
C LEU A 13 0.88 22.00 7.45
N PRO A 14 -0.24 22.14 6.68
CA PRO A 14 -0.98 20.98 6.19
C PRO A 14 -0.18 20.14 5.20
N ALA A 15 0.63 20.77 4.35
CA ALA A 15 1.47 20.09 3.37
C ALA A 15 2.58 19.26 4.01
N LEU A 16 3.10 19.70 5.16
CA LEU A 16 4.08 18.94 5.95
C LEU A 16 3.43 17.76 6.70
N ALA A 17 2.19 17.93 7.18
CA ALA A 17 1.46 16.88 7.89
C ALA A 17 1.14 15.68 6.97
N THR A 18 0.73 15.91 5.72
CA THR A 18 0.42 14.81 4.78
C THR A 18 1.65 14.01 4.36
N ALA A 19 2.82 14.64 4.28
CA ALA A 19 4.09 13.94 3.99
C ALA A 19 4.57 13.04 5.15
N SER A 20 4.06 13.26 6.36
CA SER A 20 4.51 12.57 7.58
C SER A 20 3.76 11.27 7.90
N HIS A 21 2.86 10.83 7.02
CA HIS A 21 2.27 9.50 7.07
C HIS A 21 3.06 8.55 6.15
N PRO A 22 4.22 8.00 6.59
CA PRO A 22 4.85 6.92 5.85
C PRO A 22 3.85 5.77 5.79
N VAL A 23 3.63 5.28 4.57
CA VAL A 23 2.93 4.04 4.24
C VAL A 23 3.22 3.00 5.32
N LYS A 24 2.22 2.73 6.17
CA LYS A 24 2.33 1.76 7.26
C LYS A 24 2.64 0.40 6.63
N ASP A 25 3.81 -0.13 6.98
CA ASP A 25 4.39 -1.42 6.62
C ASP A 25 3.83 -2.15 5.37
N PRO A 26 4.62 -2.30 4.29
CA PRO A 26 4.17 -3.04 3.12
C PRO A 26 3.85 -4.49 3.47
N LEU A 27 2.73 -5.00 2.96
CA LEU A 27 2.33 -6.38 3.12
C LEU A 27 3.38 -7.29 2.46
N LYS A 28 4.02 -8.13 3.28
CA LYS A 28 5.00 -9.13 2.83
C LYS A 28 4.33 -10.49 2.80
N VAL A 29 4.12 -11.03 1.60
CA VAL A 29 3.54 -12.36 1.43
C VAL A 29 4.54 -13.25 0.70
N LYS A 30 4.61 -14.51 1.14
CA LYS A 30 5.46 -15.54 0.56
C LYS A 30 4.58 -16.53 -0.19
N VAL A 31 4.86 -16.75 -1.47
CA VAL A 31 4.17 -17.80 -2.23
C VAL A 31 4.74 -19.15 -1.78
N PRO A 32 3.90 -20.09 -1.30
CA PRO A 32 4.37 -21.42 -0.93
C PRO A 32 4.94 -22.12 -2.16
N SER A 33 6.14 -22.67 -2.00
CA SER A 33 6.77 -23.49 -3.04
C SER A 33 5.99 -24.80 -3.16
N ALA A 34 5.15 -24.93 -4.18
CA ALA A 34 4.31 -26.11 -4.44
C ALA A 34 5.11 -27.34 -4.93
N GLY A 35 6.29 -27.60 -4.37
CA GLY A 35 7.15 -28.76 -4.71
C GLY A 35 7.99 -28.63 -5.99
N TYR A 36 7.70 -27.68 -6.88
CA TYR A 36 8.35 -27.54 -8.21
C TYR A 36 9.39 -26.41 -8.32
N GLY A 37 9.99 -26.02 -7.19
CA GLY A 37 10.95 -24.90 -7.13
C GLY A 37 10.28 -23.57 -6.81
N LYS A 38 11.12 -22.57 -6.49
CA LYS A 38 10.65 -21.24 -6.08
C LYS A 38 10.00 -20.55 -7.28
N PRO A 39 8.73 -20.12 -7.20
CA PRO A 39 8.08 -19.43 -8.31
C PRO A 39 8.64 -18.01 -8.41
N SER A 40 9.73 -17.83 -9.14
CA SER A 40 10.30 -16.52 -9.47
C SER A 40 9.68 -15.99 -10.77
N GLY A 41 9.22 -14.74 -10.78
CA GLY A 41 8.54 -14.15 -11.93
C GLY A 41 7.08 -14.57 -12.09
N ALA A 42 6.45 -15.06 -11.02
CA ALA A 42 5.02 -15.29 -10.98
C ALA A 42 4.30 -13.96 -10.70
N ASP A 43 3.28 -13.64 -11.51
CA ASP A 43 2.44 -12.48 -11.30
C ASP A 43 1.37 -12.80 -10.26
N VAL A 44 1.26 -11.93 -9.25
CA VAL A 44 0.32 -12.05 -8.14
C VAL A 44 -0.56 -10.81 -8.12
N ARG A 45 -1.86 -11.00 -7.97
CA ARG A 45 -2.82 -9.90 -7.79
C ARG A 45 -3.43 -9.99 -6.39
N MET A 46 -3.33 -8.90 -5.64
CA MET A 46 -4.04 -8.70 -4.38
C MET A 46 -5.31 -7.92 -4.68
N GLU A 47 -6.43 -8.38 -4.16
CA GLU A 47 -7.73 -7.72 -4.23
C GLU A 47 -8.22 -7.51 -2.80
N CYS A 48 -8.69 -6.30 -2.47
CA CYS A 48 -9.49 -6.05 -1.27
C CYS A 48 -10.93 -5.78 -1.70
N ARG A 49 -11.87 -6.36 -0.96
CA ARG A 49 -13.30 -6.22 -1.22
C ARG A 49 -14.01 -5.61 -0.02
N GLU A 50 -15.08 -4.89 -0.30
CA GLU A 50 -15.96 -4.40 0.75
C GLU A 50 -16.68 -5.60 1.39
N ARG A 51 -16.58 -5.73 2.72
CA ARG A 51 -17.08 -6.91 3.46
C ARG A 51 -18.55 -7.27 3.21
N LYS A 52 -19.41 -6.27 2.95
CA LYS A 52 -20.87 -6.47 2.86
C LYS A 52 -21.35 -6.77 1.45
N THR A 53 -20.78 -6.08 0.47
CA THR A 53 -21.18 -6.13 -0.93
C THR A 53 -20.34 -7.13 -1.72
N ILE A 54 -19.13 -7.44 -1.22
CA ILE A 54 -18.09 -8.21 -1.91
C ILE A 54 -17.59 -7.47 -3.17
N ASP A 55 -17.87 -6.17 -3.27
CA ASP A 55 -17.42 -5.35 -4.39
C ASP A 55 -15.91 -5.10 -4.29
N LEU A 56 -15.24 -5.17 -5.44
CA LEU A 56 -13.81 -4.90 -5.55
C LEU A 56 -13.56 -3.41 -5.35
N VAL A 57 -12.92 -3.05 -4.24
CA VAL A 57 -12.58 -1.67 -3.90
C VAL A 57 -11.10 -1.37 -4.13
N TYR A 58 -10.24 -2.39 -4.08
CA TYR A 58 -8.82 -2.24 -4.32
C TYR A 58 -8.24 -3.44 -5.06
N SER A 59 -7.35 -3.19 -6.03
CA SER A 59 -6.60 -4.24 -6.71
C SER A 59 -5.19 -3.76 -7.01
N LYS A 60 -4.19 -4.61 -6.73
CA LYS A 60 -2.78 -4.32 -7.03
C LYS A 60 -2.03 -5.58 -7.44
N GLU A 61 -1.21 -5.44 -8.47
CA GLU A 61 -0.39 -6.52 -9.01
C GLU A 61 1.07 -6.38 -8.58
N ALA A 62 1.73 -7.52 -8.38
CA ALA A 62 3.15 -7.61 -8.08
C ALA A 62 3.73 -8.93 -8.57
N SER A 63 4.95 -8.90 -9.08
CA SER A 63 5.66 -10.13 -9.49
C SER A 63 6.58 -10.62 -8.38
N THR A 64 6.72 -11.93 -8.24
CA THR A 64 7.61 -12.54 -7.27
C THR A 64 9.07 -12.40 -7.67
N ASN A 65 9.94 -12.17 -6.69
CA ASN A 65 11.39 -12.13 -6.88
C ASN A 65 12.00 -13.54 -6.98
N SER A 66 13.32 -13.63 -7.17
CA SER A 66 14.08 -14.89 -7.25
C SER A 66 13.95 -15.80 -6.03
N SER A 67 13.51 -15.28 -4.88
CA SER A 67 13.25 -16.06 -3.67
C SER A 67 11.82 -16.62 -3.57
N GLY A 68 10.94 -16.30 -4.54
CA GLY A 68 9.52 -16.64 -4.50
C GLY A 68 8.70 -15.78 -3.54
N THR A 69 9.20 -14.58 -3.20
CA THR A 69 8.50 -13.62 -2.33
C THR A 69 8.10 -12.39 -3.12
N TYR A 70 7.00 -11.75 -2.72
CA TYR A 70 6.58 -10.47 -3.26
C TYR A 70 6.26 -9.49 -2.13
N LYS A 71 6.32 -8.20 -2.44
CA LYS A 71 6.01 -7.12 -1.50
C LYS A 71 5.04 -6.17 -2.19
N ILE A 72 3.87 -5.97 -1.59
CA ILE A 72 2.90 -4.99 -2.05
C ILE A 72 2.90 -3.84 -1.06
N LEU A 73 3.27 -2.66 -1.55
CA LEU A 73 3.15 -1.41 -0.79
C LEU A 73 1.70 -0.95 -0.85
N ILE A 74 1.03 -0.89 0.29
CA ILE A 74 -0.34 -0.42 0.41
C ILE A 74 -0.26 0.97 1.02
N SER A 75 -0.44 2.01 0.20
CA SER A 75 -0.21 3.39 0.63
C SER A 75 -1.29 3.95 1.55
N GLU A 76 -2.44 3.29 1.64
CA GLU A 76 -3.64 3.77 2.31
C GLU A 76 -4.12 2.74 3.35
N ASP A 77 -4.79 3.23 4.40
CA ASP A 77 -5.37 2.36 5.43
C ASP A 77 -6.73 1.85 4.93
N HIS A 78 -6.81 0.58 4.59
CA HIS A 78 -8.01 -0.05 4.03
C HIS A 78 -9.02 -0.51 5.11
N VAL A 79 -8.81 -0.16 6.38
CA VAL A 79 -9.73 -0.33 7.53
C VAL A 79 -10.43 -1.71 7.58
N ASP A 80 -11.69 -1.81 7.14
CA ASP A 80 -12.55 -3.00 7.26
C ASP A 80 -12.67 -3.80 5.95
N GLU A 81 -11.88 -3.43 4.92
CA GLU A 81 -11.77 -4.19 3.68
C GLU A 81 -11.07 -5.55 3.93
N VAL A 82 -11.49 -6.58 3.20
CA VAL A 82 -11.04 -7.98 3.36
C VAL A 82 -10.58 -8.61 2.06
#